data_AF-A0A674H392-F1
#
_entry.id   AF-A0A674H392-F1
#
_cell.length_a   1.000
_cell.length_b   1.000
_cell.length_c   1.000
_cell.angle_alpha   90.00
_cell.angle_beta   90.00
_cell.angle_gamma   90.00
#
_symmetry.space_group_name_H-M   'P 1'
#
loop_
_entity.id
_entity.type
_entity.pdbx_description
1 polymer ?
#
loop_
_entity_poly.entity_id
_entity_poly.type
_entity_poly.pdbx_seq_one_letter_code
_entity_poly.pdbx_strand_id
1 'polypeptide(L)'
;MSWIREGELTIIERFCANIIKAGPMPKHVAFIMDGNRRYAQKCHVERQQGHSQGFDKLAQTLRWCLNLGIREVTVYAFSIENFKRSKEEVDGLMDLARQKFSRLLEEQENLKKHGVCIRVLGDLPLLPVDIQELIAQAVLATRNYNKCFLNVCFAYTSRHEISNAVREMAWGVEQGLLEPRHPIHAWCFSQSCGQNIPFGTCVKLSFSSR
;
A
#
# COMPACT_ATOMS: atom_id res chain seq x y z
N MET A 1 15.54 -5.89 -5.49
CA MET A 1 14.46 -6.84 -5.83
C MET A 1 13.28 -6.10 -6.43
N SER A 2 12.64 -6.69 -7.45
CA SER A 2 11.50 -6.12 -8.19
C SER A 2 10.21 -6.05 -7.37
N TRP A 3 9.32 -5.13 -7.72
CA TRP A 3 7.96 -5.04 -7.17
C TRP A 3 7.06 -6.19 -7.62
N ILE A 4 7.23 -6.67 -8.86
CA ILE A 4 6.46 -7.77 -9.41
C ILE A 4 7.38 -8.96 -9.59
N ARG A 5 7.15 -10.00 -8.78
CA ARG A 5 7.79 -11.30 -8.99
C ARG A 5 6.88 -12.13 -9.88
N GLU A 6 7.43 -12.64 -10.98
CA GLU A 6 6.77 -13.70 -11.74
C GLU A 6 6.89 -15.03 -10.99
N GLY A 7 5.96 -15.95 -11.23
CA GLY A 7 5.98 -17.28 -10.64
C GLY A 7 4.59 -17.86 -10.44
N GLU A 8 4.43 -19.11 -10.88
CA GLU A 8 3.20 -19.85 -10.73
C GLU A 8 3.05 -20.43 -9.32
N LEU A 9 1.81 -20.73 -8.94
CA LEU A 9 1.53 -21.50 -7.73
C LEU A 9 2.01 -22.94 -7.92
N THR A 10 2.55 -23.54 -6.85
CA THR A 10 2.84 -24.98 -6.81
C THR A 10 1.57 -25.81 -7.02
N ILE A 11 1.71 -27.09 -7.34
CA ILE A 11 0.56 -27.98 -7.58
C ILE A 11 -0.40 -27.99 -6.38
N ILE A 12 0.12 -28.05 -5.16
CA ILE A 12 -0.68 -28.05 -3.93
C ILE A 12 -1.36 -26.69 -3.73
N GLU A 13 -0.62 -25.58 -3.86
CA GLU A 13 -1.19 -24.24 -3.75
C GLU A 13 -2.29 -24.00 -4.80
N ARG A 14 -2.08 -24.46 -6.04
CA ARG A 14 -3.06 -24.35 -7.13
C ARG A 14 -4.30 -25.19 -6.86
N PHE A 15 -4.14 -26.40 -6.36
CA PHE A 15 -5.27 -27.26 -5.98
C PHE A 15 -6.11 -26.60 -4.88
N CYS A 16 -5.48 -26.14 -3.80
CA CYS A 16 -6.16 -25.42 -2.73
C CYS A 16 -6.81 -24.12 -3.22
N ALA A 17 -6.10 -23.37 -4.08
CA ALA A 17 -6.62 -22.14 -4.69
C ALA A 17 -7.90 -22.40 -5.50
N ASN A 18 -7.97 -23.49 -6.26
CA ASN A 18 -9.16 -23.83 -7.04
C ASN A 18 -10.36 -24.19 -6.14
N ILE A 19 -10.11 -24.87 -5.02
CA ILE A 19 -11.17 -25.18 -4.04
C ILE A 19 -11.73 -23.89 -3.44
N ILE A 20 -10.87 -22.98 -2.95
CA ILE A 20 -11.34 -21.73 -2.32
C ILE A 20 -11.99 -20.78 -3.34
N LYS A 21 -11.54 -20.80 -4.61
CA LYS A 21 -12.14 -20.00 -5.70
C LYS A 21 -13.56 -20.43 -6.05
N ALA A 22 -14.01 -21.61 -5.64
CA ALA A 22 -15.41 -22.02 -5.78
C ALA A 22 -16.34 -21.27 -4.81
N GLY A 23 -15.78 -20.67 -3.75
CA GLY A 23 -16.50 -19.83 -2.79
C GLY A 23 -16.34 -18.32 -3.06
N PRO A 24 -16.86 -17.47 -2.16
CA PRO A 24 -16.69 -16.03 -2.25
C PRO A 24 -15.21 -15.64 -2.04
N MET A 25 -14.63 -14.97 -3.03
CA MET A 25 -13.25 -14.47 -2.96
C MET A 25 -13.20 -12.97 -2.65
N PRO A 26 -12.28 -12.51 -1.78
CA PRO A 26 -12.11 -11.09 -1.52
C PRO A 26 -11.57 -10.39 -2.78
N LYS A 27 -12.18 -9.25 -3.13
CA LYS A 27 -11.72 -8.40 -4.24
C LYS A 27 -10.58 -7.47 -3.81
N HIS A 28 -10.57 -7.10 -2.53
CA HIS A 28 -9.61 -6.19 -1.91
C HIS A 28 -9.11 -6.74 -0.58
N VAL A 29 -7.79 -6.85 -0.41
CA VAL A 29 -7.13 -7.23 0.84
C VAL A 29 -6.19 -6.13 1.33
N ALA A 30 -6.26 -5.78 2.61
CA ALA A 30 -5.30 -4.88 3.25
C ALA A 30 -4.28 -5.64 4.11
N PHE A 31 -3.02 -5.22 4.09
CA PHE A 31 -1.93 -5.78 4.89
C PHE A 31 -1.30 -4.73 5.80
N ILE A 32 -1.26 -5.01 7.10
CA ILE A 32 -0.40 -4.28 8.04
C ILE A 32 0.87 -5.10 8.21
N MET A 33 1.99 -4.61 7.68
CA MET A 33 3.27 -5.32 7.70
C MET A 33 4.05 -4.98 8.98
N ASP A 34 3.74 -5.69 10.07
CA ASP A 34 4.38 -5.49 11.36
C ASP A 34 5.38 -6.63 11.66
N GLY A 35 6.35 -6.37 12.53
CA GLY A 35 7.28 -7.39 13.02
C GLY A 35 8.65 -7.40 12.34
N ASN A 36 8.92 -6.55 11.34
CA ASN A 36 10.22 -6.52 10.65
C ASN A 36 11.41 -6.34 11.62
N ARG A 37 11.25 -5.51 12.66
CA ARG A 37 12.27 -5.31 13.71
C ARG A 37 12.47 -6.56 14.57
N ARG A 38 11.38 -7.24 14.95
CA ARG A 38 11.42 -8.49 15.74
C ARG A 38 12.06 -9.62 14.94
N TYR A 39 11.74 -9.69 13.65
CA TYR A 39 12.37 -10.62 12.71
C TYR A 39 13.88 -10.36 12.58
N ALA A 40 14.30 -9.10 12.43
CA ALA A 40 15.72 -8.74 12.36
C ALA A 40 16.48 -9.21 13.61
N GLN A 41 15.91 -8.98 14.80
CA GLN A 41 16.47 -9.46 16.07
C GLN A 41 16.57 -10.98 16.13
N LYS A 42 15.51 -11.70 15.73
CA LYS A 42 15.47 -13.17 15.73
C LYS A 42 16.50 -13.78 14.79
N CYS A 43 16.74 -13.15 13.64
CA CYS A 43 17.69 -13.62 12.65
C CYS A 43 19.10 -13.06 12.85
N HIS A 44 19.35 -12.30 13.94
CA HIS A 44 20.64 -11.63 14.20
C HIS A 44 21.14 -10.76 13.04
N VAL A 45 20.23 -10.07 12.36
CA VAL A 45 20.54 -9.13 11.27
C VAL A 45 20.18 -7.70 11.65
N GLU A 46 20.73 -6.73 10.92
CA GLU A 46 20.41 -5.33 11.12
C GLU A 46 18.92 -5.02 10.85
N ARG A 47 18.39 -3.99 11.52
CA ARG A 47 16.99 -3.59 11.36
C ARG A 47 16.64 -3.25 9.91
N GLN A 48 17.55 -2.56 9.22
CA GLN A 48 17.37 -2.19 7.81
C GLN A 48 17.24 -3.44 6.92
N GLN A 49 18.02 -4.48 7.19
CA GLN A 49 17.90 -5.76 6.49
C GLN A 49 16.55 -6.43 6.77
N GLY A 50 16.01 -6.34 8.00
CA GLY A 50 14.66 -6.80 8.32
C GLY A 50 13.58 -6.08 7.52
N HIS A 51 13.70 -4.76 7.34
CA HIS A 51 12.77 -3.98 6.51
C HIS A 51 12.88 -4.33 5.02
N SER A 52 14.09 -4.54 4.51
CA SER A 52 14.31 -4.99 3.13
C SER A 52 13.67 -6.36 2.87
N GLN A 53 13.80 -7.30 3.81
CA GLN A 53 13.13 -8.62 3.72
C GLN A 53 11.60 -8.51 3.85
N GLY A 54 11.10 -7.57 4.65
CA GLY A 54 9.66 -7.25 4.71
C GLY A 54 9.12 -6.81 3.34
N PHE A 55 9.86 -5.97 2.62
CA PHE A 55 9.52 -5.58 1.25
C PHE A 55 9.56 -6.77 0.27
N ASP A 56 10.55 -7.66 0.40
CA ASP A 56 10.59 -8.86 -0.44
C ASP A 56 9.39 -9.78 -0.21
N LYS A 57 8.92 -9.86 1.03
CA LYS A 57 7.69 -10.59 1.35
C LYS A 57 6.44 -9.89 0.80
N LEU A 58 6.42 -8.56 0.79
CA LEU A 58 5.36 -7.80 0.14
C LEU A 58 5.26 -8.19 -1.34
N ALA A 59 6.36 -8.11 -2.09
CA ALA A 59 6.38 -8.47 -3.52
C ALA A 59 5.92 -9.92 -3.76
N GLN A 60 6.32 -10.86 -2.88
CA GLN A 60 5.84 -12.24 -2.93
C GLN A 60 4.32 -12.35 -2.65
N THR A 61 3.81 -11.61 -1.67
CA THR A 61 2.38 -11.61 -1.31
C THR A 61 1.54 -11.02 -2.44
N LEU A 62 2.00 -9.94 -3.08
CA LEU A 62 1.34 -9.35 -4.23
C LEU A 62 1.21 -10.36 -5.39
N ARG A 63 2.28 -11.14 -5.66
CA ARG A 63 2.21 -12.23 -6.63
C ARG A 63 1.14 -13.27 -6.27
N TRP A 64 1.04 -13.67 -5.01
CA TRP A 64 -0.01 -14.60 -4.58
C TRP A 64 -1.41 -14.01 -4.78
N CYS A 65 -1.62 -12.74 -4.41
CA CYS A 65 -2.88 -12.05 -4.65
C CYS A 65 -3.25 -12.06 -6.14
N LEU A 66 -2.29 -11.76 -7.02
CA LEU A 66 -2.48 -11.83 -8.47
C LEU A 66 -2.90 -13.24 -8.93
N ASN A 67 -2.19 -14.27 -8.51
CA ASN A 67 -2.51 -15.67 -8.88
C ASN A 67 -3.87 -16.14 -8.33
N LEU A 68 -4.29 -15.60 -7.18
CA LEU A 68 -5.60 -15.85 -6.58
C LEU A 68 -6.73 -15.02 -7.22
N GLY A 69 -6.41 -14.08 -8.11
CA GLY A 69 -7.40 -13.21 -8.76
C GLY A 69 -7.88 -12.04 -7.90
N ILE A 70 -7.15 -11.72 -6.82
CA ILE A 70 -7.40 -10.56 -5.97
C ILE A 70 -6.85 -9.33 -6.70
N ARG A 71 -7.74 -8.38 -7.02
CA ARG A 71 -7.41 -7.25 -7.90
C ARG A 71 -6.86 -6.04 -7.16
N GLU A 72 -7.19 -5.86 -5.89
CA GLU A 72 -6.79 -4.69 -5.12
C GLU A 72 -6.09 -5.11 -3.82
N VAL A 73 -4.94 -4.49 -3.56
CA VAL A 73 -4.18 -4.70 -2.34
C VAL A 73 -3.79 -3.37 -1.73
N THR A 74 -4.05 -3.20 -0.44
CA THR A 74 -3.59 -2.03 0.32
C THR A 74 -2.53 -2.45 1.33
N VAL A 75 -1.43 -1.73 1.43
CA VAL A 75 -0.36 -2.04 2.38
C VAL A 75 -0.02 -0.86 3.26
N TYR A 76 0.08 -1.12 4.56
CA TYR A 76 0.54 -0.13 5.53
C TYR A 76 2.06 -0.17 5.60
N ALA A 77 2.71 0.74 4.88
CA ALA A 77 4.15 0.78 4.73
C ALA A 77 4.83 1.71 5.75
N PHE A 78 4.27 2.90 6.01
CA PHE A 78 4.84 3.85 6.97
C PHE A 78 3.77 4.74 7.62
N SER A 79 3.76 4.80 8.95
CA SER A 79 2.81 5.62 9.73
C SER A 79 3.38 6.99 10.06
N ILE A 80 2.52 8.01 10.19
CA ILE A 80 2.94 9.32 10.75
C ILE A 80 3.57 9.14 12.14
N GLU A 81 3.06 8.21 12.94
CA GLU A 81 3.62 7.88 14.25
C GLU A 81 5.06 7.33 14.18
N ASN A 82 5.49 6.83 13.01
CA ASN A 82 6.84 6.29 12.84
C ASN A 82 7.91 7.39 12.70
N PHE A 83 7.53 8.64 12.44
CA PHE A 83 8.47 9.76 12.52
C PHE A 83 9.02 9.99 13.95
N LYS A 84 8.34 9.47 14.98
CA LYS A 84 8.80 9.54 16.38
C LYS A 84 9.93 8.55 16.72
N ARG A 85 10.34 7.69 15.78
CA ARG A 85 11.47 6.76 15.96
C ARG A 85 12.80 7.49 15.90
N SER A 86 13.91 6.78 16.14
CA SER A 86 15.24 7.40 16.04
C SER A 86 15.50 7.87 14.61
N LYS A 87 16.26 8.96 14.48
CA LYS A 87 16.55 9.57 13.19
C LYS A 87 17.20 8.58 12.23
N GLU A 88 18.12 7.76 12.73
CA GLU A 88 18.82 6.73 11.96
C GLU A 88 17.85 5.68 11.40
N GLU A 89 16.82 5.30 12.16
CA GLU A 89 15.80 4.36 11.69
C GLU A 89 14.89 5.00 10.63
N VAL A 90 14.49 6.26 10.84
CA VAL A 90 13.65 7.00 9.88
C VAL A 90 14.41 7.21 8.58
N ASP A 91 15.66 7.68 8.65
CA ASP A 91 16.52 7.90 7.47
C ASP A 91 16.72 6.60 6.69
N GLY A 92 17.00 5.48 7.38
CA GLY A 92 17.11 4.17 6.74
C GLY A 92 15.82 3.67 6.07
N LEU A 93 14.64 4.04 6.60
CA LEU A 93 13.34 3.75 5.97
C LEU A 93 13.08 4.65 4.75
N MET A 94 13.47 5.91 4.82
CA MET A 94 13.38 6.85 3.70
C MET A 94 14.31 6.43 2.56
N ASP A 95 15.54 6.00 2.86
CA ASP A 95 16.46 5.44 1.87
C ASP A 95 15.94 4.16 1.22
N LEU A 96 15.33 3.28 2.03
CA LEU A 96 14.66 2.11 1.49
C LEU A 96 13.52 2.53 0.54
N ALA A 97 12.70 3.49 0.93
CA ALA A 97 11.61 4.00 0.10
C ALA A 97 12.13 4.59 -1.22
N ARG A 98 13.18 5.45 -1.18
CA ARG A 98 13.87 5.97 -2.37
C ARG A 98 14.27 4.83 -3.30
N GLN A 99 15.01 3.86 -2.78
CA GLN A 99 15.49 2.73 -3.57
C GLN A 99 14.35 1.95 -4.22
N LYS A 100 13.25 1.70 -3.49
CA LYS A 100 12.12 0.94 -4.02
C LYS A 100 11.32 1.73 -5.05
N PHE A 101 11.05 3.01 -4.85
CA PHE A 101 10.33 3.83 -5.82
C PHE A 101 11.16 4.10 -7.08
N SER A 102 12.47 4.36 -6.96
CA SER A 102 13.34 4.48 -8.13
C SER A 102 13.34 3.18 -8.95
N ARG A 103 13.47 2.03 -8.29
CA ARG A 103 13.42 0.73 -8.97
C ARG A 103 12.07 0.43 -9.62
N LEU A 104 10.97 0.88 -9.02
CA LEU A 104 9.63 0.76 -9.62
C LEU A 104 9.56 1.50 -10.96
N LEU A 105 10.18 2.68 -11.04
CA LEU A 105 10.26 3.46 -12.28
C LEU A 105 11.13 2.77 -13.35
N GLU A 106 12.21 2.09 -12.95
CA GLU A 106 13.02 1.26 -13.85
C GLU A 106 12.24 0.05 -14.41
N GLU A 107 11.28 -0.48 -13.63
CA GLU A 107 10.51 -1.69 -13.97
C GLU A 107 9.14 -1.37 -14.61
N GLN A 108 8.98 -0.19 -15.20
CA GLN A 108 7.72 0.27 -15.83
C GLN A 108 7.14 -0.69 -16.85
N GLU A 109 7.97 -1.36 -17.66
CA GLU A 109 7.51 -2.34 -18.65
C GLU A 109 6.81 -3.53 -17.99
N ASN A 110 7.34 -3.99 -16.84
CA ASN A 110 6.76 -5.08 -16.09
C ASN A 110 5.43 -4.67 -15.43
N LEU A 111 5.36 -3.44 -14.90
CA LEU A 111 4.11 -2.86 -14.39
C LEU A 111 3.05 -2.76 -15.49
N LYS A 112 3.45 -2.35 -16.70
CA LYS A 112 2.57 -2.25 -17.88
C LYS A 112 2.06 -3.61 -18.33
N LYS A 113 2.93 -4.62 -18.42
CA LYS A 113 2.58 -6.01 -18.78
C LYS A 113 1.47 -6.55 -17.87
N HIS A 114 1.64 -6.35 -16.56
CA HIS A 114 0.71 -6.80 -15.53
C HIS A 114 -0.44 -5.82 -15.26
N GLY A 115 -0.41 -4.60 -15.82
CA GLY A 115 -1.43 -3.57 -15.66
C GLY A 115 -1.64 -3.15 -14.21
N VAL A 116 -0.55 -2.95 -13.46
CA VAL A 116 -0.58 -2.59 -12.03
C VAL A 116 -0.64 -1.08 -11.83
N CYS A 117 -1.78 -0.57 -11.39
CA CYS A 117 -1.97 0.82 -10.96
C CYS A 117 -1.47 1.01 -9.53
N ILE A 118 -0.56 1.96 -9.33
CA ILE A 118 0.03 2.25 -8.01
C ILE A 118 -0.54 3.56 -7.50
N ARG A 119 -1.05 3.52 -6.28
CA ARG A 119 -1.57 4.68 -5.56
C ARG A 119 -0.82 4.79 -4.25
N VAL A 120 -0.41 5.99 -3.86
CA VAL A 120 0.22 6.23 -2.56
C VAL A 120 -0.70 7.13 -1.75
N LEU A 121 -1.07 6.69 -0.56
CA LEU A 121 -2.05 7.33 0.31
C LEU A 121 -1.36 7.79 1.60
N GLY A 122 -1.58 9.03 1.99
CA GLY A 122 -1.04 9.59 3.23
C GLY A 122 -0.73 11.08 3.10
N ASP A 123 -0.12 11.62 4.14
CA ASP A 123 0.28 13.03 4.18
C ASP A 123 1.68 13.18 3.55
N LEU A 124 1.71 13.14 2.21
CA LEU A 124 2.93 13.16 1.41
C LEU A 124 3.82 14.41 1.64
N PRO A 125 3.28 15.62 1.93
CA PRO A 125 4.08 16.77 2.31
C PRO A 125 5.03 16.55 3.51
N LEU A 126 4.75 15.57 4.38
CA LEU A 126 5.66 15.21 5.49
C LEU A 126 6.92 14.48 5.03
N LEU A 127 6.97 14.01 3.79
CA LEU A 127 8.09 13.26 3.24
C LEU A 127 9.16 14.21 2.67
N PRO A 128 10.42 13.76 2.57
CA PRO A 128 11.44 14.45 1.79
C PRO A 128 10.99 14.71 0.34
N VAL A 129 11.31 15.89 -0.21
CA VAL A 129 10.87 16.35 -1.55
C VAL A 129 11.24 15.37 -2.65
N ASP A 130 12.45 14.80 -2.57
CA ASP A 130 12.95 13.82 -3.54
C ASP A 130 12.09 12.53 -3.57
N ILE A 131 11.59 12.09 -2.40
CA ILE A 131 10.67 10.95 -2.31
C ILE A 131 9.29 11.33 -2.87
N GLN A 132 8.81 12.54 -2.60
CA GLN A 132 7.54 13.03 -3.14
C GLN A 132 7.56 13.01 -4.67
N GLU A 133 8.65 13.47 -5.29
CA GLU A 133 8.83 13.45 -6.75
C GLU A 133 8.83 12.02 -7.30
N LEU A 134 9.56 11.10 -6.69
CA LEU A 134 9.58 9.69 -7.10
C LEU A 134 8.19 9.04 -7.00
N ILE A 135 7.46 9.30 -5.91
CA ILE A 135 6.08 8.84 -5.72
C ILE A 135 5.17 9.41 -6.82
N ALA A 136 5.24 10.72 -7.08
CA ALA A 136 4.42 11.38 -8.08
C ALA A 136 4.65 10.79 -9.48
N GLN A 137 5.92 10.58 -9.86
CA GLN A 137 6.27 9.92 -11.12
C GLN A 137 5.70 8.51 -11.22
N ALA A 138 5.80 7.71 -10.15
CA ALA A 138 5.30 6.34 -10.11
C ALA A 138 3.76 6.25 -10.25
N VAL A 139 3.05 7.14 -9.54
CA VAL A 139 1.58 7.22 -9.61
C VAL A 139 1.14 7.67 -11.00
N LEU A 140 1.79 8.70 -11.57
CA LEU A 140 1.46 9.20 -12.91
C LEU A 140 1.74 8.16 -14.01
N ALA A 141 2.86 7.45 -13.93
CA ALA A 141 3.24 6.42 -14.90
C ALA A 141 2.24 5.24 -14.93
N THR A 142 1.60 4.94 -13.80
CA THR A 142 0.71 3.78 -13.64
C THR A 142 -0.78 4.13 -13.59
N ARG A 143 -1.15 5.42 -13.69
CA ARG A 143 -2.53 5.91 -13.52
C ARG A 143 -3.56 5.29 -14.48
N ASN A 144 -3.12 4.93 -15.69
CA ASN A 144 -3.99 4.40 -16.75
C ASN A 144 -4.10 2.87 -16.72
N TYR A 145 -3.41 2.20 -15.80
CA TYR A 145 -3.46 0.76 -15.66
C TYR A 145 -4.69 0.35 -14.84
N ASN A 146 -5.29 -0.80 -15.15
CA ASN A 146 -6.61 -1.17 -14.62
C ASN A 146 -6.77 -2.66 -14.30
N LYS A 147 -5.71 -3.47 -14.40
CA LYS A 147 -5.81 -4.91 -14.11
C LYS A 147 -5.73 -5.15 -12.60
N CYS A 148 -4.80 -4.47 -11.94
CA CYS A 148 -4.55 -4.63 -10.51
C CYS A 148 -4.22 -3.28 -9.86
N PHE A 149 -4.55 -3.13 -8.59
CA PHE A 149 -4.40 -1.91 -7.83
C PHE A 149 -3.57 -2.17 -6.58
N LEU A 150 -2.53 -1.36 -6.38
CA LEU A 150 -1.69 -1.38 -5.20
C LEU A 150 -1.74 -0.02 -4.51
N ASN A 151 -2.40 0.02 -3.35
CA ASN A 151 -2.45 1.20 -2.50
C ASN A 151 -1.36 1.10 -1.44
N VAL A 152 -0.42 2.03 -1.41
CA VAL A 152 0.67 2.09 -0.43
C VAL A 152 0.36 3.22 0.55
N CYS A 153 0.00 2.87 1.78
CA CYS A 153 -0.18 3.83 2.86
C CYS A 153 1.20 4.24 3.42
N PHE A 154 1.62 5.48 3.12
CA PHE A 154 2.94 6.01 3.43
C PHE A 154 2.82 7.42 4.03
N ALA A 155 3.46 7.66 5.17
CA ALA A 155 3.15 8.81 6.03
C ALA A 155 1.63 8.90 6.33
N TYR A 156 1.01 7.76 6.64
CA TYR A 156 -0.43 7.64 6.75
C TYR A 156 -0.89 7.39 8.20
N THR A 157 -2.04 7.94 8.58
CA THR A 157 -2.86 7.45 9.70
C THR A 157 -4.34 7.62 9.37
N SER A 158 -5.19 6.69 9.82
CA SER A 158 -6.63 6.76 9.56
C SER A 158 -7.29 8.00 10.15
N ARG A 159 -6.86 8.43 11.34
CA ARG A 159 -7.35 9.67 11.96
C ARG A 159 -7.04 10.89 11.11
N HIS A 160 -5.83 10.96 10.55
CA HIS A 160 -5.44 12.06 9.68
C HIS A 160 -6.22 12.05 8.37
N GLU A 161 -6.39 10.88 7.75
CA GLU A 161 -7.22 10.72 6.55
C GLU A 161 -8.66 11.18 6.77
N ILE A 162 -9.30 10.70 7.84
CA ILE A 162 -10.66 11.11 8.21
C ILE A 162 -10.74 12.63 8.43
N SER A 163 -9.79 13.19 9.17
CA SER A 163 -9.76 14.63 9.45
C SER A 163 -9.55 15.45 8.17
N ASN A 164 -8.72 14.96 7.24
CA ASN A 164 -8.51 15.62 5.96
C ASN A 164 -9.76 15.54 5.09
N ALA A 165 -10.44 14.40 5.03
CA ALA A 165 -11.70 14.27 4.29
C ALA A 165 -12.77 15.23 4.81
N VAL A 166 -12.89 15.41 6.14
CA VAL A 166 -13.79 16.42 6.72
C VAL A 166 -13.38 17.84 6.30
N ARG A 167 -12.08 18.15 6.29
CA ARG A 167 -11.57 19.47 5.87
C ARG A 167 -11.86 19.75 4.40
N GLU A 168 -11.67 18.79 3.51
CA GLU A 168 -11.98 18.93 2.07
C GLU A 168 -13.47 19.18 1.85
N MET A 169 -14.35 18.49 2.59
CA MET A 169 -15.79 18.74 2.51
C MET A 169 -16.15 20.12 3.04
N ALA A 170 -15.54 20.56 4.15
CA ALA A 170 -15.76 21.91 4.69
C ALA A 170 -15.30 22.99 3.71
N TRP A 171 -14.15 22.79 3.05
CA TRP A 171 -13.69 23.67 1.98
C TRP A 171 -14.66 23.68 0.79
N GLY A 172 -15.17 22.52 0.36
CA GLY A 172 -16.20 22.45 -0.68
C GLY A 172 -17.48 23.19 -0.32
N VAL A 173 -17.89 23.20 0.96
CA VAL A 173 -19.02 24.01 1.46
C VAL A 173 -18.70 25.50 1.39
N GLU A 174 -17.51 25.91 1.83
CA GLU A 174 -17.06 27.30 1.77
C GLU A 174 -17.01 27.84 0.34
N GLN A 175 -16.59 27.02 -0.62
CA GLN A 175 -16.58 27.35 -2.04
C GLN A 175 -17.97 27.28 -2.71
N GLY A 176 -19.02 26.90 -1.97
CA GLY A 176 -20.37 26.73 -2.52
C GLY A 176 -20.54 25.54 -3.47
N LEU A 177 -19.57 24.62 -3.51
CA LEU A 177 -19.60 23.39 -4.30
C LEU A 177 -20.42 22.28 -3.61
N LEU A 178 -20.57 22.37 -2.29
CA LEU A 178 -21.33 21.44 -1.47
C LEU A 178 -22.34 22.21 -0.62
N GLU A 179 -23.58 21.72 -0.55
CA GLU A 179 -24.55 22.26 0.39
C GLU A 179 -24.40 21.59 1.77
N PRO A 180 -24.25 22.35 2.86
CA PRO A 180 -24.06 21.78 4.20
C PRO A 180 -25.27 21.00 4.72
N ARG A 181 -26.46 21.23 4.13
CA ARG A 181 -27.70 20.52 4.48
C ARG A 181 -27.94 19.27 3.63
N HIS A 182 -27.22 19.11 2.52
CA HIS A 182 -27.27 17.87 1.78
C HIS A 182 -26.68 16.79 2.68
N PRO A 183 -27.37 15.65 2.90
CA PRO A 183 -26.83 14.61 3.75
C PRO A 183 -25.48 14.21 3.16
N ILE A 184 -24.42 14.52 3.91
CA ILE A 184 -23.05 14.11 3.60
C ILE A 184 -23.04 12.61 3.82
N HIS A 185 -23.54 11.88 2.83
CA HIS A 185 -23.64 10.43 2.89
C HIS A 185 -22.24 9.86 3.08
N ALA A 186 -22.15 8.68 3.68
CA ALA A 186 -20.91 7.90 3.76
C ALA A 186 -20.19 7.78 2.41
N TRP A 187 -20.93 7.92 1.30
CA TRP A 187 -20.42 7.98 -0.06
C TRP A 187 -19.57 9.23 -0.37
N CYS A 188 -20.02 10.45 -0.04
CA CYS A 188 -19.23 11.67 -0.22
C CYS A 188 -17.94 11.62 0.61
N PHE A 189 -18.06 11.14 1.85
CA PHE A 189 -16.90 10.93 2.71
C PHE A 189 -15.93 9.88 2.13
N SER A 190 -16.43 8.78 1.59
CA SER A 190 -15.60 7.75 0.96
C SER A 190 -14.88 8.22 -0.31
N GLN A 191 -15.49 9.14 -1.08
CA GLN A 191 -14.85 9.76 -2.25
C GLN A 191 -13.66 10.62 -1.82
N SER A 192 -13.80 11.37 -0.71
CA SER A 192 -12.73 12.21 -0.16
C SER A 192 -11.59 11.42 0.50
N CYS A 193 -11.84 10.22 1.02
CA CYS A 193 -10.81 9.30 1.54
C CYS A 193 -10.07 8.51 0.44
N GLY A 194 -10.39 8.73 -0.84
CA GLY A 194 -9.80 8.02 -1.97
C GLY A 194 -10.74 6.96 -2.55
N GLN A 195 -10.79 6.90 -3.89
CA GLN A 195 -11.68 6.03 -4.68
C GLN A 195 -11.30 4.54 -4.63
N ASN A 196 -11.21 3.97 -3.43
CA ASN A 196 -10.90 2.55 -3.25
C ASN A 196 -12.19 1.77 -2.95
N ILE A 197 -12.25 0.54 -3.43
CA ILE A 197 -13.34 -0.38 -3.08
C ILE A 197 -13.21 -0.67 -1.58
N PRO A 198 -14.30 -0.70 -0.79
CA PRO A 198 -14.24 -1.07 0.61
C PRO A 198 -13.48 -2.39 0.82
N PHE A 199 -12.65 -2.47 1.85
CA PHE A 199 -11.84 -3.66 2.13
C PHE A 199 -12.73 -4.89 2.27
N GLY A 200 -12.48 -5.93 1.47
CA GLY A 200 -13.12 -7.23 1.67
C GLY A 200 -12.51 -8.01 2.83
N THR A 201 -11.24 -7.76 3.13
CA THR A 201 -10.51 -8.37 4.26
C THR A 201 -9.34 -7.46 4.69
N CYS A 202 -9.11 -7.33 5.99
CA CYS A 202 -7.91 -6.68 6.54
C CYS A 202 -7.10 -7.71 7.33
N VAL A 203 -5.83 -7.87 6.96
CA VAL A 203 -4.91 -8.84 7.53
C VAL A 203 -3.76 -8.11 8.22
N LYS A 204 -3.63 -8.30 9.52
CA LYS A 204 -2.44 -7.87 10.25
C LYS A 204 -1.41 -8.99 10.21
N LEU A 205 -0.38 -8.83 9.37
CA LEU A 205 0.75 -9.74 9.32
C LEU A 205 1.75 -9.30 10.38
N SER A 206 1.90 -10.11 11.43
CA SER A 206 3.00 -9.99 12.37
C SER A 206 4.05 -11.02 11.97
N PHE A 207 5.24 -10.57 11.53
CA PHE A 207 6.41 -11.42 11.34
C PHE A 207 6.95 -11.87 12.70
N SER A 208 6.20 -12.78 13.32
CA SER A 208 6.55 -13.56 14.49
C SER A 208 5.94 -14.93 14.22
N SER A 209 6.77 -15.92 13.90
CA SER A 209 6.36 -17.26 14.33
C SER A 209 6.22 -17.18 15.85
N ARG A 210 5.19 -17.83 16.41
CA ARG A 210 5.33 -18.31 17.78
C ARG A 210 6.54 -19.25 17.86
#